data_AF-A0A1H7F6W0-F1
#
_entry.id   AF-A0A1H7F6W0-F1
#
_cell.length_a   1.000
_cell.length_b   1.000
_cell.length_c   1.000
_cell.angle_alpha   90.00
_cell.angle_beta   90.00
_cell.angle_gamma   90.00
#
_symmetry.space_group_name_H-M   'P 1'
#
loop_
_entity.id
_entity.type
_entity.pdbx_description
1 polymer ?
#
loop_
_entity_poly.entity_id
_entity_poly.type
_entity_poly.pdbx_seq_one_letter_code
_entity_poly.pdbx_strand_id
1 'polypeptide(L)'
;MWCNMTKKKKITIIISALLVVCVFTVFFVLTRNVYWHNKYFNKDLPNKTDAEYLGVWDTRFLIDFNNEEIRNLGIEIINESFRLNGEISDELKDIIPAQIFEYINPRDFLSNEEYEMTDEDFDLEETAVLRFKNKAIFFYGYSYKANYIKDGKMQNCGKGYEGVPDRLYMEYINDQWTVVSSYSVA
;
A
#
# COMPACT_ATOMS: atom_id res chain seq x y z
N MET A 1 -16.78 14.20 -58.32
CA MET A 1 -15.48 14.30 -59.01
C MET A 1 -14.44 13.57 -58.15
N TRP A 2 -14.31 12.25 -58.28
CA TRP A 2 -13.31 11.47 -57.54
C TRP A 2 -12.07 11.32 -58.40
N CYS A 3 -10.99 11.96 -57.95
CA CYS A 3 -9.72 12.03 -58.67
C CYS A 3 -9.11 10.63 -58.78
N ASN A 4 -8.92 10.14 -60.00
CA ASN A 4 -8.25 8.88 -60.31
C ASN A 4 -6.78 8.97 -59.91
N MET A 5 -6.47 8.69 -58.64
CA MET A 5 -5.09 8.54 -58.20
C MET A 5 -4.46 7.35 -58.92
N THR A 6 -3.41 7.63 -59.70
CA THR A 6 -2.62 6.62 -60.41
C THR A 6 -2.13 5.55 -59.43
N LYS A 7 -2.10 4.27 -59.87
CA LYS A 7 -1.78 3.09 -59.03
C LYS A 7 -0.54 3.29 -58.15
N LYS A 8 0.48 4.01 -58.64
CA LYS A 8 1.69 4.36 -57.89
C LYS A 8 1.43 5.23 -56.66
N LYS A 9 0.58 6.27 -56.75
CA LYS A 9 0.26 7.15 -55.62
C LYS A 9 -0.52 6.43 -54.52
N LYS A 10 -1.39 5.47 -54.87
CA LYS A 10 -2.10 4.62 -53.90
C LYS A 10 -1.14 3.72 -53.12
N ILE A 11 -0.16 3.13 -53.80
CA ILE A 11 0.87 2.29 -53.16
C ILE A 11 1.73 3.11 -52.21
N THR A 12 2.16 4.31 -52.62
CA THR A 12 2.96 5.20 -51.76
C THR A 12 2.23 5.55 -50.47
N ILE A 13 0.93 5.87 -50.55
CA ILE A 13 0.10 6.19 -49.37
C ILE A 13 0.00 5.01 -48.40
N ILE A 14 -0.21 3.80 -48.92
CA ILE A 14 -0.31 2.59 -48.10
C ILE A 14 1.02 2.31 -47.38
N ILE A 15 2.14 2.42 -48.09
CA ILE A 15 3.48 2.21 -47.51
C ILE A 15 3.76 3.26 -46.43
N SER A 16 3.45 4.54 -46.68
CA SER A 16 3.63 5.59 -45.69
C SER A 16 2.75 5.40 -44.45
N ALA A 17 1.51 4.95 -44.61
CA ALA A 17 0.62 4.65 -43.49
C ALA A 17 1.15 3.48 -42.65
N LEU A 18 1.67 2.43 -43.30
CA LEU A 18 2.31 1.30 -42.62
C LEU A 18 3.54 1.73 -41.82
N LEU A 19 4.35 2.63 -42.38
CA LEU A 19 5.51 3.20 -41.70
C LEU A 19 5.12 3.97 -40.43
N VAL A 20 4.07 4.79 -40.51
CA VAL A 20 3.54 5.52 -39.34
C VAL A 20 3.07 4.55 -38.26
N VAL A 21 2.31 3.50 -38.62
CA VAL A 21 1.86 2.49 -37.66
C VAL A 21 3.03 1.75 -37.01
N CYS A 22 4.07 1.38 -37.78
CA CYS A 22 5.29 0.77 -37.22
C CYS A 22 5.99 1.70 -36.22
N VAL A 23 6.16 2.99 -36.56
CA VAL A 23 6.79 3.98 -35.66
C VAL A 23 6.00 4.13 -34.37
N PHE A 24 4.66 4.23 -34.44
CA PHE A 24 3.81 4.29 -33.25
C PHE A 24 3.91 3.03 -32.40
N THR A 25 3.98 1.86 -33.03
CA THR A 25 4.12 0.58 -32.32
C THR A 25 5.45 0.50 -31.59
N VAL A 26 6.55 0.91 -32.24
CA VAL A 26 7.88 0.96 -31.62
C VAL A 26 7.91 1.94 -30.45
N PHE A 27 7.34 3.15 -30.62
CA PHE A 27 7.23 4.12 -29.53
C PHE A 27 6.44 3.57 -28.36
N PHE A 28 5.29 2.94 -28.61
CA PHE A 28 4.47 2.31 -27.58
C PHE A 28 5.24 1.23 -26.80
N VAL A 29 5.97 0.36 -27.51
CA VAL A 29 6.79 -0.70 -26.88
C VAL A 29 7.92 -0.11 -26.05
N LEU A 30 8.63 0.90 -26.56
CA LEU A 30 9.72 1.57 -25.84
C LEU A 30 9.22 2.30 -24.59
N THR A 31 8.13 3.05 -24.70
CA THR A 31 7.53 3.80 -23.58
C THR A 31 7.06 2.83 -22.50
N ARG A 32 6.46 1.71 -22.91
CA ARG A 32 6.06 0.63 -22.02
C ARG A 32 7.28 0.00 -21.32
N ASN A 33 8.35 -0.31 -22.04
CA ASN A 33 9.55 -0.90 -21.44
C ASN A 33 10.24 0.06 -20.46
N VAL A 34 10.34 1.36 -20.78
CA VAL A 34 10.88 2.38 -19.86
C VAL A 34 10.01 2.51 -18.61
N TYR A 35 8.68 2.51 -18.76
CA TYR A 35 7.75 2.50 -17.63
C TYR A 35 7.96 1.28 -16.72
N TRP A 36 8.01 0.06 -17.29
CA TRP A 36 8.23 -1.16 -16.51
C TRP A 36 9.64 -1.23 -15.90
N HIS A 37 10.65 -0.72 -16.60
CA HIS A 37 12.00 -0.64 -16.06
C HIS A 37 12.07 0.31 -14.85
N ASN A 38 11.48 1.51 -14.98
CA ASN A 38 11.39 2.46 -13.86
C ASN A 38 10.54 1.90 -12.70
N LYS A 39 9.47 1.16 -13.00
CA LYS A 39 8.57 0.53 -12.02
C LYS A 39 9.20 -0.61 -11.22
N TYR A 40 10.20 -1.31 -11.76
CA TYR A 40 10.80 -2.48 -11.09
C TYR A 40 12.26 -2.29 -10.66
N PHE A 41 12.96 -1.27 -11.16
CA PHE A 41 14.40 -1.12 -10.94
C PHE A 41 14.84 0.23 -10.36
N ASN A 42 13.94 1.20 -10.18
CA ASN A 42 14.28 2.50 -9.59
C ASN A 42 13.89 2.57 -8.11
N LYS A 43 14.85 2.92 -7.23
CA LYS A 43 14.65 3.04 -5.77
C LYS A 43 13.83 4.28 -5.37
N ASP A 44 13.67 5.22 -6.29
CA ASP A 44 12.83 6.42 -6.14
C ASP A 44 11.42 6.19 -6.74
N LEU A 45 10.84 5.01 -6.46
CA LEU A 45 9.51 4.65 -6.95
C LEU A 45 8.49 5.66 -6.42
N PRO A 46 7.66 6.30 -7.27
CA PRO A 46 6.50 7.02 -6.79
C PRO A 46 5.63 6.03 -6.00
N ASN A 47 5.09 6.47 -4.86
CA ASN A 47 4.19 5.67 -4.01
C ASN A 47 3.21 4.89 -4.89
N LYS A 48 3.33 3.55 -4.92
CA LYS A 48 2.40 2.69 -5.66
C LYS A 48 1.00 2.99 -5.14
N THR A 49 0.08 3.31 -6.03
CA THR A 49 -1.32 3.50 -5.65
C THR A 49 -1.94 2.18 -5.20
N ASP A 50 -2.97 2.21 -4.35
CA ASP A 50 -3.71 1.02 -3.90
C ASP A 50 -4.19 0.15 -5.09
N ALA A 51 -4.65 0.79 -6.18
CA ALA A 51 -5.04 0.13 -7.42
C ALA A 51 -3.88 -0.62 -8.09
N GLU A 52 -2.72 0.04 -8.17
CA GLU A 52 -1.51 -0.54 -8.75
C GLU A 52 -0.99 -1.72 -7.93
N TYR A 53 -1.03 -1.63 -6.60
CA TYR A 53 -0.65 -2.73 -5.72
C TYR A 53 -1.54 -3.96 -5.96
N LEU A 54 -2.86 -3.75 -5.97
CA LEU A 54 -3.87 -4.79 -6.19
C LEU A 54 -3.87 -5.29 -7.65
N GLY A 55 -3.21 -4.61 -8.59
CA GLY A 55 -3.18 -5.00 -9.99
C GLY A 55 -4.53 -4.80 -10.68
N VAL A 56 -5.28 -3.79 -10.26
CA VAL A 56 -6.55 -3.37 -10.85
C VAL A 56 -6.42 -2.00 -11.49
N TRP A 57 -7.32 -1.69 -12.42
CA TRP A 57 -7.33 -0.38 -13.07
C TRP A 57 -7.86 0.72 -12.14
N ASP A 58 -8.80 0.39 -11.26
CA ASP A 58 -9.40 1.32 -10.30
C ASP A 58 -10.01 0.51 -9.14
N THR A 59 -9.74 0.96 -7.90
CA THR A 59 -10.15 0.27 -6.66
C THR A 59 -11.66 0.30 -6.45
N ARG A 60 -12.40 1.23 -7.07
CA ARG A 60 -13.87 1.30 -6.94
C ARG A 60 -14.58 0.13 -7.61
N PHE A 61 -13.90 -0.60 -8.50
CA PHE A 61 -14.42 -1.84 -9.09
C PHE A 61 -14.20 -3.05 -8.19
N LEU A 62 -13.42 -2.91 -7.12
CA LEU A 62 -13.32 -3.90 -6.07
C LEU A 62 -14.46 -3.63 -5.09
N ILE A 63 -15.48 -4.48 -5.13
CA ILE A 63 -16.50 -4.49 -4.09
C ILE A 63 -15.79 -4.89 -2.79
N ASP A 64 -16.12 -4.21 -1.70
CA ASP A 64 -15.70 -4.55 -0.34
C ASP A 64 -16.11 -6.00 -0.07
N PHE A 65 -15.17 -6.93 -0.28
CA PHE A 65 -15.39 -8.32 0.04
C PHE A 65 -15.24 -8.38 1.55
N ASN A 66 -16.35 -8.56 2.25
CA ASN A 66 -16.37 -8.77 3.70
C ASN A 66 -15.52 -10.01 4.02
N ASN A 67 -14.22 -9.79 4.18
CA ASN A 67 -13.21 -10.82 4.32
C ASN A 67 -12.73 -10.80 5.77
N GLU A 68 -13.54 -11.44 6.59
CA GLU A 68 -13.40 -11.50 8.04
C GLU A 68 -12.03 -12.04 8.46
N GLU A 69 -11.47 -13.00 7.70
CA GLU A 69 -10.12 -13.52 7.93
C GLU A 69 -9.05 -12.42 7.90
N ILE A 70 -9.00 -11.64 6.80
CA ILE A 70 -8.01 -10.57 6.63
C ILE A 70 -8.25 -9.44 7.62
N ARG A 71 -9.53 -9.10 7.86
CA ARG A 71 -9.91 -8.07 8.82
C ARG A 71 -9.45 -8.44 10.23
N ASN A 72 -9.70 -9.68 10.67
CA ASN A 72 -9.30 -10.16 11.98
C ASN A 72 -7.78 -10.21 12.11
N LEU A 73 -7.07 -10.69 11.07
CA LEU A 73 -5.61 -10.69 11.05
C LEU A 73 -5.03 -9.28 11.15
N GLY A 74 -5.59 -8.31 10.41
CA GLY A 74 -5.17 -6.92 10.49
C GLY A 74 -5.37 -6.31 11.90
N ILE A 75 -6.55 -6.55 12.50
CA ILE A 75 -6.86 -6.10 13.86
C ILE A 75 -5.91 -6.75 14.88
N GLU A 76 -5.67 -8.05 14.77
CA GLU A 76 -4.77 -8.81 15.63
C GLU A 76 -3.35 -8.25 15.57
N ILE A 77 -2.79 -8.07 14.37
CA ILE A 77 -1.44 -7.54 14.16
C ILE A 77 -1.27 -6.17 14.82
N ILE A 78 -2.23 -5.26 14.65
CA ILE A 78 -2.13 -3.90 15.21
C ILE A 78 -2.26 -3.91 16.74
N ASN A 79 -3.22 -4.66 17.28
CA ASN A 79 -3.39 -4.78 18.72
C ASN A 79 -2.19 -5.47 19.39
N GLU A 80 -1.63 -6.51 18.78
CA GLU A 80 -0.42 -7.17 19.25
C GLU A 80 0.79 -6.23 19.20
N SER A 81 0.95 -5.47 18.12
CA SER A 81 2.04 -4.48 18.01
C SER A 81 1.96 -3.45 19.14
N PHE A 82 0.77 -2.96 19.46
CA PHE A 82 0.57 -2.11 20.62
C PHE A 82 0.87 -2.83 21.95
N ARG A 83 0.27 -4.01 22.18
CA ARG A 83 0.41 -4.79 23.42
C ARG A 83 1.85 -5.16 23.73
N LEU A 84 2.62 -5.53 22.70
CA LEU A 84 4.01 -5.94 22.79
C LEU A 84 5.01 -4.81 22.55
N ASN A 85 4.53 -3.57 22.44
CA ASN A 85 5.37 -2.41 22.18
C ASN A 85 6.30 -2.58 20.96
N GLY A 86 5.78 -3.16 19.87
CA GLY A 86 6.51 -3.38 18.63
C GLY A 86 7.43 -4.60 18.65
N GLU A 87 7.52 -5.35 19.75
CA GLU A 87 8.27 -6.61 19.79
C GLU A 87 7.44 -7.74 19.18
N ILE A 88 7.98 -8.38 18.13
CA ILE A 88 7.23 -9.41 17.39
C ILE A 88 7.08 -10.71 18.18
N SER A 89 5.86 -11.25 18.21
CA SER A 89 5.58 -12.56 18.81
C SER A 89 6.04 -13.71 17.91
N ASP A 90 6.25 -14.89 18.52
CA ASP A 90 6.55 -16.12 17.78
C ASP A 90 5.44 -16.54 16.81
N GLU A 91 4.19 -16.15 17.08
CA GLU A 91 3.01 -16.46 16.26
C GLU A 91 2.96 -15.61 14.99
N LEU A 92 3.46 -14.37 15.05
CA LEU A 92 3.39 -13.42 13.93
C LEU A 92 4.67 -13.33 13.10
N LYS A 93 5.78 -13.93 13.54
CA LYS A 93 7.10 -13.80 12.86
C LYS A 93 7.12 -14.26 11.40
N ASP A 94 6.28 -15.23 11.04
CA ASP A 94 6.16 -15.73 9.66
C ASP A 94 5.05 -15.01 8.86
N ILE A 95 4.28 -14.15 9.52
CA ILE A 95 3.18 -13.36 8.95
C ILE A 95 3.64 -11.96 8.59
N ILE A 96 4.44 -11.32 9.45
CA ILE A 96 4.84 -9.93 9.29
C ILE A 96 6.32 -9.77 9.65
N PRO A 97 7.11 -9.08 8.80
CA PRO A 97 8.48 -8.73 9.17
C PRO A 97 8.54 -7.88 10.44
N ALA A 98 9.46 -8.19 11.35
CA ALA A 98 9.64 -7.46 12.62
C ALA A 98 9.74 -5.93 12.43
N GLN A 99 10.45 -5.49 11.39
CA GLN A 99 10.61 -4.06 11.07
C GLN A 99 9.28 -3.36 10.77
N ILE A 100 8.36 -4.06 10.07
CA ILE A 100 7.03 -3.52 9.79
C ILE A 100 6.18 -3.55 11.07
N PHE A 101 6.29 -4.63 11.84
CA PHE A 101 5.57 -4.80 13.11
C PHE A 101 5.92 -3.73 14.16
N GLU A 102 7.19 -3.34 14.22
CA GLU A 102 7.66 -2.23 15.06
C GLU A 102 7.13 -0.88 14.55
N TYR A 103 7.22 -0.64 13.24
CA TYR A 103 6.79 0.63 12.62
C TYR A 103 5.29 0.94 12.79
N ILE A 104 4.43 -0.08 12.80
CA ILE A 104 2.98 0.10 12.95
C ILE A 104 2.56 0.31 14.41
N ASN A 105 3.48 0.21 15.36
CA ASN A 105 3.20 0.45 16.77
C ASN A 105 2.82 1.93 16.97
N PRO A 106 1.63 2.24 17.52
CA PRO A 106 1.24 3.62 17.80
C PRO A 106 2.18 4.31 18.81
N ARG A 107 2.96 3.55 19.59
CA ARG A 107 4.00 4.05 20.51
C ARG A 107 5.35 4.32 19.85
N ASP A 108 5.53 4.14 18.54
CA ASP A 108 6.85 4.28 17.90
C ASP A 108 7.51 5.66 18.14
N PHE A 109 6.73 6.73 18.29
CA PHE A 109 7.31 8.05 18.64
C PHE A 109 7.91 8.11 20.07
N LEU A 110 7.62 7.13 20.92
CA LEU A 110 8.18 6.93 22.26
C LEU A 110 9.32 5.90 22.27
N SER A 111 9.64 5.25 21.15
CA SER A 111 10.57 4.11 21.06
C SER A 111 12.01 4.40 21.54
N ASN A 112 12.36 5.67 21.69
CA ASN A 112 13.71 6.10 22.07
C ASN A 112 13.95 6.28 23.58
N GLU A 113 12.93 6.24 24.43
CA GLU A 113 13.07 6.46 25.88
C GLU A 113 12.06 5.61 26.68
N GLU A 114 12.50 5.01 27.80
CA GLU A 114 11.59 4.39 28.76
C GLU A 114 10.90 5.49 29.57
N TYR A 115 9.65 5.81 29.22
CA TYR A 115 8.82 6.74 29.99
C TYR A 115 7.87 5.98 30.92
N GLU A 116 7.65 6.53 32.11
CA GLU A 116 6.52 6.13 32.95
C GLU A 116 5.23 6.66 32.31
N MET A 117 4.42 5.74 31.76
CA MET A 117 3.15 6.04 31.13
C MET A 117 1.99 5.88 32.12
N THR A 118 1.06 6.83 32.10
CA THR A 118 -0.18 6.81 32.86
C THR A 118 -1.34 7.17 31.94
N ASP A 119 -2.53 6.64 32.20
CA ASP A 119 -3.74 6.94 31.42
C ASP A 119 -3.59 6.68 29.91
N GLU A 120 -3.03 5.52 29.57
CA GLU A 120 -2.88 5.09 28.17
C GLU A 120 -4.19 4.51 27.63
N ASP A 121 -4.57 4.95 26.45
CA ASP A 121 -5.77 4.54 25.73
C ASP A 121 -5.46 4.35 24.25
N PHE A 122 -5.96 3.25 23.68
CA PHE A 122 -5.76 2.89 22.28
C PHE A 122 -7.01 2.23 21.74
N ASP A 123 -7.56 2.80 20.66
CA ASP A 123 -8.73 2.28 19.98
C ASP A 123 -8.51 2.25 18.47
N LEU A 124 -8.91 1.13 17.85
CA LEU A 124 -9.07 1.01 16.40
C LEU A 124 -10.47 1.48 16.01
N GLU A 125 -10.57 2.55 15.21
CA GLU A 125 -11.83 3.23 14.93
C GLU A 125 -12.42 2.87 13.57
N GLU A 126 -11.58 2.67 12.55
CA GLU A 126 -12.02 2.33 11.20
C GLU A 126 -11.26 1.12 10.69
N THR A 127 -11.98 0.14 10.13
CA THR A 127 -11.35 -0.99 9.44
C THR A 127 -12.08 -1.30 8.13
N ALA A 128 -11.31 -1.42 7.05
CA ALA A 128 -11.81 -1.83 5.74
C ALA A 128 -10.81 -2.75 5.05
N VAL A 129 -11.29 -3.57 4.11
CA VAL A 129 -10.44 -4.52 3.38
C VAL A 129 -10.71 -4.40 1.89
N LEU A 130 -9.66 -4.16 1.11
CA LEU A 130 -9.72 -4.36 -0.33
C LEU A 130 -8.93 -5.60 -0.71
N ARG A 131 -9.51 -6.49 -1.51
CA ARG A 131 -8.85 -7.72 -1.96
C ARG A 131 -9.00 -7.91 -3.46
N PHE A 132 -7.93 -8.37 -4.09
CA PHE A 132 -7.95 -8.88 -5.45
C PHE A 132 -6.98 -10.05 -5.60
N LYS A 133 -7.50 -11.21 -6.02
CA LYS A 133 -6.71 -12.45 -6.17
C LYS A 133 -5.97 -12.80 -4.86
N ASN A 134 -4.65 -12.89 -4.91
CA ASN A 134 -3.74 -13.19 -3.82
C ASN A 134 -3.20 -11.94 -3.13
N LYS A 135 -3.83 -10.77 -3.31
CA LYS A 135 -3.41 -9.51 -2.69
C LYS A 135 -4.55 -8.85 -1.94
N ALA A 136 -4.22 -8.18 -0.84
CA ALA A 136 -5.16 -7.42 -0.05
C ALA A 136 -4.52 -6.18 0.58
N ILE A 137 -5.35 -5.19 0.88
CA ILE A 137 -5.00 -4.01 1.67
C ILE A 137 -5.97 -3.97 2.84
N PHE A 138 -5.43 -4.02 4.05
CA PHE A 138 -6.17 -3.73 5.28
C PHE A 138 -5.98 -2.26 5.61
N PHE A 139 -7.08 -1.52 5.61
CA PHE A 139 -7.11 -0.10 5.98
C PHE A 139 -7.49 0.00 7.44
N TYR A 140 -6.77 0.82 8.19
CA TYR A 140 -7.09 1.08 9.58
C TYR A 140 -6.88 2.53 9.99
N GLY A 141 -7.80 3.03 10.81
CA GLY A 141 -7.65 4.27 11.57
C GLY A 141 -7.59 3.92 13.06
N TYR A 142 -6.79 4.66 13.82
CA TYR A 142 -6.70 4.50 15.26
C TYR A 142 -6.68 5.84 15.98
N SER A 143 -7.12 5.82 17.23
CA SER A 143 -6.82 6.86 18.20
C SER A 143 -5.92 6.30 19.29
N TYR A 144 -4.91 7.07 19.66
CA TYR A 144 -3.97 6.78 20.72
C TYR A 144 -3.82 8.00 21.60
N LYS A 145 -3.88 7.82 22.92
CA LYS A 145 -3.65 8.87 23.91
C LYS A 145 -2.85 8.31 25.06
N ALA A 146 -1.87 9.06 25.55
CA ALA A 146 -1.20 8.73 26.80
C ALA A 146 -0.72 9.99 27.51
N ASN A 147 -0.63 9.91 28.84
CA ASN A 147 0.18 10.82 29.63
C ASN A 147 1.51 10.12 29.94
N TYR A 148 2.62 10.85 29.90
CA TYR A 148 3.94 10.30 30.21
C TYR A 148 4.82 11.31 30.93
N ILE A 149 5.76 10.84 31.75
CA ILE A 149 6.66 11.72 32.49
C ILE A 149 7.97 11.89 31.71
N LYS A 150 8.27 13.12 31.27
CA LYS A 150 9.55 13.50 30.69
C LYS A 150 10.17 14.64 31.49
N ASP A 151 11.43 14.50 31.90
CA ASP A 151 12.16 15.48 32.71
C ASP A 151 11.41 15.90 33.99
N GLY A 152 10.74 14.94 34.65
CA GLY A 152 9.97 15.17 35.88
C GLY A 152 8.67 15.96 35.66
N LYS A 153 8.23 16.16 34.42
CA LYS A 153 6.99 16.83 34.06
C LYS A 153 6.07 15.89 33.29
N MET A 154 4.78 15.96 33.62
CA MET A 154 3.75 15.29 32.85
C MET A 154 3.64 15.93 31.46
N GLN A 155 3.71 15.09 30.44
CA GLN A 155 3.44 15.39 29.04
C GLN A 155 2.21 14.61 28.62
N ASN A 156 1.52 15.09 27.59
CA ASN A 156 0.43 14.39 26.95
C ASN A 156 0.79 14.17 25.48
N CYS A 157 0.51 12.99 24.97
CA CYS A 157 0.52 12.71 23.55
C CYS A 157 -0.86 12.19 23.13
N GLY A 158 -1.27 12.62 21.94
CA GLY A 158 -2.48 12.15 21.29
C GLY A 158 -2.23 12.05 19.79
N LYS A 159 -2.50 10.89 19.22
CA LYS A 159 -2.57 10.68 17.78
C LYS A 159 -4.00 10.27 17.46
N GLY A 160 -4.69 11.09 16.68
CA GLY A 160 -6.06 10.82 16.26
C GLY A 160 -6.11 10.43 14.79
N TYR A 161 -7.18 9.75 14.41
CA TYR A 161 -7.48 9.49 13.02
C TYR A 161 -8.06 10.74 12.34
N GLU A 162 -7.36 11.28 11.34
CA GLU A 162 -7.76 12.51 10.62
C GLU A 162 -8.54 12.23 9.31
N GLY A 163 -9.05 11.01 9.12
CA GLY A 163 -9.86 10.64 7.95
C GLY A 163 -9.08 10.04 6.77
N VAL A 164 -7.76 9.84 6.90
CA VAL A 164 -6.96 9.07 5.93
C VAL A 164 -6.38 7.85 6.62
N PRO A 165 -6.79 6.62 6.25
CA PRO A 165 -6.40 5.41 6.98
C PRO A 165 -4.97 5.00 6.65
N ASP A 166 -4.33 4.39 7.64
CA ASP A 166 -3.10 3.62 7.47
C ASP A 166 -3.40 2.31 6.74
N ARG A 167 -2.35 1.69 6.17
CA ARG A 167 -2.49 0.53 5.28
C ARG A 167 -1.51 -0.57 5.68
N LEU A 168 -2.01 -1.81 5.75
CA LEU A 168 -1.20 -3.02 5.64
C LEU A 168 -1.42 -3.66 4.28
N TYR A 169 -0.33 -3.87 3.54
CA TYR A 169 -0.34 -4.57 2.26
C TYR A 169 -0.03 -6.04 2.50
N MET A 170 -0.93 -6.92 2.07
CA MET A 170 -0.89 -8.35 2.34
C MET A 170 -0.93 -9.19 1.07
N GLU A 171 -0.08 -10.21 0.99
CA GLU A 171 -0.11 -11.20 -0.10
C GLU A 171 -0.39 -12.60 0.46
N TYR A 172 -1.16 -13.41 -0.28
CA TYR A 172 -1.43 -14.80 0.05
C TYR A 172 -0.31 -15.68 -0.51
N ILE A 173 0.52 -16.23 0.37
CA ILE A 173 1.75 -16.97 0.06
C ILE A 173 1.77 -18.23 0.93
N ASN A 174 2.05 -19.40 0.34
CA ASN A 174 2.11 -20.68 1.07
C ASN A 174 0.89 -20.95 1.96
N ASP A 175 -0.30 -20.75 1.41
CA ASP A 175 -1.60 -20.95 2.09
C ASP A 175 -1.87 -20.02 3.30
N GLN A 176 -1.14 -18.91 3.41
CA GLN A 176 -1.25 -17.94 4.50
C GLN A 176 -1.20 -16.50 3.99
N TRP A 177 -1.90 -15.58 4.66
CA TRP A 177 -1.76 -14.13 4.41
C TRP A 177 -0.54 -13.59 5.14
N THR A 178 0.33 -12.91 4.39
CA THR A 178 1.59 -12.34 4.89
C THR A 178 1.60 -10.84 4.60
N VAL A 179 1.94 -10.02 5.59
CA VAL A 179 2.16 -8.58 5.43
C VAL A 179 3.51 -8.36 4.73
N VAL A 180 3.46 -7.68 3.59
CA VAL A 180 4.65 -7.40 2.76
C VAL A 180 5.10 -5.95 2.85
N SER A 181 4.24 -5.04 3.30
CA SER A 181 4.53 -3.61 3.44
C SER A 181 3.47 -2.93 4.32
N SER A 182 3.81 -1.78 4.90
CA SER A 182 2.87 -0.87 5.55
C SER A 182 3.02 0.56 5.00
N TYR A 183 2.00 1.37 5.19
CA TYR A 183 2.05 2.80 4.92
C TYR A 183 1.26 3.53 6.00
N SER A 184 1.93 4.43 6.74
CA SER A 184 1.29 5.33 7.70
C SER A 184 1.27 6.75 7.15
N VAL A 185 0.17 7.45 7.38
CA VAL A 185 0.06 8.87 7.06
C VAL A 185 0.76 9.65 8.17
N ALA A 186 1.83 10.36 7.81
CA ALA A 186 2.61 11.18 8.73
C ALA A 186 1.90 12.48 9.10
#